data_AF-A0AAV0JRT1-F1
#
_entry.id   AF-A0AAV0JRT1-F1
#
_cell.length_a   1.000
_cell.length_b   1.000
_cell.length_c   1.000
_cell.angle_alpha   90.00
_cell.angle_beta   90.00
_cell.angle_gamma   90.00
#
_symmetry.space_group_name_H-M   'P 1'
#
loop_
_entity.id
_entity.type
_entity.pdbx_description
1 polymer ?
#
loop_
_entity_poly.entity_id
_entity_poly.type
_entity_poly.pdbx_seq_one_letter_code
_entity_poly.pdbx_strand_id
1 'polypeptide(L)'
;MECLSSKLCNQAKPFLAVIFMQFGYAGMSIITKFALDQGMSQHVLVVYRHAIATAVIAPFALIFDRKVRPKMTKGIFLKVVLLGLLEPTIDQNLYYTGMKYTSATFAAAMVNVLPAFAFLMAWLLRLESVNLKKVHSQAKIMGTIVTVGGAMLMTLIKGARVNLPWTEGVQAATTSAAAQDPVKGAAMIAIGCLSWAGFVILQAITLKSYPAELSLTALICVMGTVEGSVLAIGMEWGNPSAWVIGFDTKFLAAAYSGVICSGMAYYIQGVVMKTKGPVFVTAFSPLSMVIVTVLGSIFLSEVLYMGRILGAIVIVTGLYMVLWGKSKDQEPGSGNDKVADLPTANTVAATAASSVDDEKIEDDEHFVSLEVSRT
;
A
#
# COMPACT_ATOMS: atom_id res chain seq x y z
N MET A 1 32.28 0.61 -10.29
CA MET A 1 31.08 0.22 -11.06
C MET A 1 30.07 -0.53 -10.20
N GLU A 2 30.50 -1.44 -9.31
CA GLU A 2 29.64 -2.19 -8.38
C GLU A 2 28.84 -1.30 -7.39
N CYS A 3 29.43 -0.22 -6.87
CA CYS A 3 28.72 0.73 -6.00
C CYS A 3 27.62 1.53 -6.73
N LEU A 4 27.78 1.78 -8.04
CA LEU A 4 26.74 2.43 -8.86
C LEU A 4 25.61 1.44 -9.15
N SER A 5 25.96 0.19 -9.47
CA SER A 5 25.01 -0.91 -9.67
C SER A 5 24.18 -1.23 -8.42
N SER A 6 24.82 -1.26 -7.23
CA SER A 6 24.12 -1.52 -5.96
C SER A 6 23.17 -0.38 -5.57
N LYS A 7 23.56 0.88 -5.81
CA LYS A 7 22.68 2.05 -5.64
C LYS A 7 21.48 2.01 -6.58
N LEU A 8 21.69 1.69 -7.86
CA LEU A 8 20.60 1.56 -8.83
C LEU A 8 19.63 0.44 -8.43
N CYS A 9 20.17 -0.72 -8.03
CA CYS A 9 19.39 -1.87 -7.59
C CYS A 9 18.53 -1.54 -6.36
N ASN A 10 19.11 -0.85 -5.37
CA ASN A 10 18.38 -0.40 -4.18
C ASN A 10 17.29 0.63 -4.49
N GLN A 11 17.52 1.51 -5.47
CA GLN A 11 16.50 2.48 -5.89
C GLN A 11 15.37 1.83 -6.70
N ALA A 12 15.67 0.83 -7.51
CA ALA A 12 14.69 0.10 -8.34
C ALA A 12 13.81 -0.86 -7.53
N LYS A 13 14.32 -1.42 -6.42
CA LYS A 13 13.63 -2.45 -5.62
C LYS A 13 12.21 -2.06 -5.20
N PRO A 14 11.92 -0.85 -4.65
CA PRO A 14 10.55 -0.46 -4.32
C PRO A 14 9.63 -0.36 -5.54
N PHE A 15 10.14 0.02 -6.72
CA PHE A 15 9.34 0.09 -7.94
C PHE A 15 8.97 -1.31 -8.43
N LEU A 16 9.96 -2.21 -8.53
CA LEU A 16 9.73 -3.61 -8.93
C LEU A 16 8.75 -4.31 -7.98
N ALA A 17 8.87 -4.05 -6.67
CA ALA A 17 7.98 -4.61 -5.68
C ALA A 17 6.53 -4.12 -5.84
N VAL A 18 6.33 -2.82 -6.09
CA VAL A 18 4.97 -2.29 -6.35
C VAL A 18 4.42 -2.79 -7.68
N ILE A 19 5.23 -2.88 -8.74
CA ILE A 19 4.81 -3.45 -10.03
C ILE A 19 4.34 -4.89 -9.84
N PHE A 20 5.11 -5.72 -9.11
CA PHE A 20 4.71 -7.08 -8.76
C PHE A 20 3.36 -7.12 -8.04
N MET A 21 3.12 -6.22 -7.07
CA MET A 21 1.82 -6.10 -6.41
C MET A 21 0.69 -5.78 -7.39
N GLN A 22 0.91 -4.89 -8.38
CA GLN A 22 -0.11 -4.55 -9.38
C GLN A 22 -0.48 -5.75 -10.26
N PHE A 23 0.50 -6.58 -10.66
CA PHE A 23 0.21 -7.85 -11.34
C PHE A 23 -0.60 -8.80 -10.46
N GLY A 24 -0.26 -8.89 -9.17
CA GLY A 24 -1.01 -9.67 -8.19
C GLY A 24 -2.46 -9.22 -8.06
N TYR A 25 -2.71 -7.92 -7.89
CA TYR A 25 -4.06 -7.36 -7.80
C TYR A 25 -4.85 -7.53 -9.10
N ALA A 26 -4.19 -7.43 -10.26
CA ALA A 26 -4.85 -7.64 -11.54
C ALA A 26 -5.30 -9.10 -11.71
N GLY A 27 -4.42 -10.07 -11.41
CA GLY A 27 -4.76 -11.49 -11.41
C GLY A 27 -5.91 -11.80 -10.44
N MET A 28 -5.87 -11.21 -9.24
CA MET A 28 -6.92 -11.38 -8.24
C MET A 28 -8.27 -10.87 -8.74
N SER A 29 -8.30 -9.74 -9.43
CA SER A 29 -9.55 -9.16 -9.96
C SER A 29 -10.25 -10.12 -10.93
N ILE A 30 -9.48 -10.80 -11.78
CA ILE A 30 -10.02 -11.76 -12.77
C ILE A 30 -10.47 -13.05 -12.10
N ILE A 31 -9.61 -13.67 -11.29
CA ILE A 31 -9.90 -14.94 -10.61
C ILE A 31 -11.10 -14.75 -9.67
N THR A 32 -11.15 -13.65 -8.94
CA THR A 32 -12.25 -13.33 -8.04
C THR A 32 -13.53 -13.08 -8.81
N LYS A 33 -13.52 -12.23 -9.87
CA LYS A 33 -14.73 -12.00 -10.66
C LYS A 33 -15.33 -13.30 -11.17
N PHE A 34 -14.49 -14.18 -11.71
CA PHE A 34 -14.93 -15.49 -12.18
C PHE A 34 -15.53 -16.34 -11.06
N ALA A 35 -14.89 -16.42 -9.89
CA ALA A 35 -15.43 -17.16 -8.74
C ALA A 35 -16.75 -16.57 -8.21
N LEU A 36 -16.86 -15.23 -8.18
CA LEU A 36 -18.08 -14.52 -7.77
C LEU A 36 -19.24 -14.78 -8.74
N ASP A 37 -18.97 -14.86 -10.04
CA ASP A 37 -19.96 -15.20 -11.08
C ASP A 37 -20.44 -16.65 -10.98
N GLN A 38 -19.60 -17.55 -10.45
CA GLN A 38 -19.98 -18.92 -10.08
C GLN A 38 -20.68 -19.02 -8.71
N GLY A 39 -21.13 -17.89 -8.15
CA GLY A 39 -21.92 -17.86 -6.92
C GLY A 39 -21.10 -17.93 -5.63
N MET A 40 -19.79 -17.66 -5.67
CA MET A 40 -19.02 -17.54 -4.43
C MET A 40 -19.52 -16.34 -3.61
N SER A 41 -19.73 -16.54 -2.30
CA SER A 41 -20.01 -15.43 -1.39
C SER A 41 -18.75 -14.58 -1.21
N GLN A 42 -18.85 -13.27 -1.46
CA GLN A 42 -17.73 -12.35 -1.25
C GLN A 42 -17.32 -12.27 0.22
N HIS A 43 -18.28 -12.41 1.14
CA HIS A 43 -18.01 -12.35 2.58
C HIS A 43 -17.16 -13.53 3.03
N VAL A 44 -17.53 -14.74 2.58
CA VAL A 44 -16.78 -15.95 2.85
C VAL A 44 -15.42 -15.92 2.16
N LEU A 45 -15.33 -15.44 0.91
CA LEU A 45 -14.06 -15.28 0.20
C LEU A 45 -13.05 -14.44 1.02
N VAL A 46 -13.49 -13.30 1.56
CA VAL A 46 -12.65 -12.44 2.41
C VAL A 46 -12.14 -13.20 3.63
N VAL A 47 -13.01 -13.96 4.33
CA VAL A 47 -12.59 -14.76 5.49
C VAL A 47 -11.49 -15.75 5.12
N TYR A 48 -11.71 -16.56 4.09
CA TYR A 48 -10.73 -17.57 3.69
C TYR A 48 -9.44 -16.95 3.14
N ARG A 49 -9.54 -15.86 2.39
CA ARG A 49 -8.39 -15.07 1.92
C ARG A 49 -7.47 -14.70 3.08
N HIS A 50 -8.03 -14.13 4.14
CA HIS A 50 -7.24 -13.69 5.31
C HIS A 50 -6.81 -14.83 6.23
N ALA A 51 -7.61 -15.90 6.33
CA ALA A 51 -7.23 -17.09 7.08
C ALA A 51 -6.01 -17.76 6.45
N ILE A 52 -6.00 -17.91 5.11
CA ILE A 52 -4.86 -18.46 4.36
C ILE A 52 -3.65 -17.52 4.47
N ALA A 53 -3.86 -16.21 4.32
CA ALA A 53 -2.78 -15.23 4.48
C ALA A 53 -2.13 -15.33 5.87
N THR A 54 -2.95 -15.43 6.92
CA THR A 54 -2.50 -15.65 8.30
C THR A 54 -1.68 -16.93 8.41
N ALA A 55 -2.19 -18.04 7.92
CA ALA A 55 -1.51 -19.35 8.01
C ALA A 55 -0.14 -19.33 7.32
N VAL A 56 -0.02 -18.60 6.21
CA VAL A 56 1.23 -18.49 5.46
C VAL A 56 2.20 -17.49 6.09
N ILE A 57 1.75 -16.30 6.51
CA ILE A 57 2.64 -15.22 6.98
C ILE A 57 3.01 -15.37 8.45
N ALA A 58 2.13 -15.91 9.30
CA ALA A 58 2.39 -15.99 10.74
C ALA A 58 3.67 -16.74 11.10
N PRO A 59 4.03 -17.89 10.48
CA PRO A 59 5.30 -18.56 10.76
C PRO A 59 6.51 -17.68 10.47
N PHE A 60 6.51 -16.98 9.32
CA PHE A 60 7.59 -16.08 8.95
C PHE A 60 7.68 -14.88 9.90
N ALA A 61 6.55 -14.32 10.31
CA ALA A 61 6.51 -13.25 11.31
C ALA A 61 7.09 -13.70 12.66
N LEU A 62 6.76 -14.90 13.12
CA LEU A 62 7.26 -15.45 14.39
C LEU A 62 8.77 -15.75 14.36
N ILE A 63 9.35 -15.99 13.18
CA ILE A 63 10.78 -16.27 13.02
C ILE A 63 11.57 -14.97 12.79
N PHE A 64 11.17 -14.15 11.81
CA PHE A 64 11.96 -13.01 11.35
C PHE A 64 11.77 -11.74 12.20
N ASP A 65 10.56 -11.48 12.69
CA ASP A 65 10.28 -10.26 13.47
C ASP A 65 10.46 -10.47 14.97
N ARG A 66 10.78 -11.69 15.42
CA ARG A 66 10.85 -12.05 16.86
C ARG A 66 11.66 -11.07 17.71
N LYS A 67 12.78 -10.58 17.16
CA LYS A 67 13.72 -9.69 17.86
C LYS A 67 13.37 -8.20 17.75
N VAL A 68 12.55 -7.83 16.77
CA VAL A 68 12.22 -6.43 16.45
C VAL A 68 10.83 -6.03 16.95
N ARG A 69 9.98 -7.04 17.23
CA ARG A 69 8.58 -6.86 17.66
C ARG A 69 8.47 -6.08 18.98
N PRO A 70 7.84 -4.89 18.98
CA PRO A 70 7.56 -4.16 20.21
C PRO A 70 6.46 -4.82 21.04
N LYS A 71 6.37 -4.43 22.32
CA LYS A 71 5.27 -4.84 23.20
C LYS A 71 3.93 -4.34 22.64
N MET A 72 2.93 -5.22 22.62
CA MET A 72 1.58 -4.87 22.19
C MET A 72 0.92 -3.99 23.26
N THR A 73 0.74 -2.70 22.96
CA THR A 73 -0.03 -1.77 23.80
C THR A 73 -1.49 -1.73 23.35
N LYS A 74 -2.40 -1.28 24.22
CA LYS A 74 -3.82 -1.10 23.86
C LYS A 74 -4.02 -0.21 22.62
N GLY A 75 -3.21 0.85 22.49
CA GLY A 75 -3.27 1.76 21.35
C GLY A 75 -2.80 1.11 20.04
N ILE A 76 -1.75 0.29 20.07
CA ILE A 76 -1.30 -0.46 18.87
C ILE A 76 -2.34 -1.50 18.50
N PHE A 77 -2.87 -2.24 19.47
CA PHE A 77 -3.93 -3.21 19.24
C PHE A 77 -5.15 -2.58 18.59
N LEU A 78 -5.63 -1.44 19.09
CA LEU A 78 -6.76 -0.72 18.48
C LEU A 78 -6.46 -0.29 17.04
N LYS A 79 -5.24 0.17 16.73
CA LYS A 79 -4.86 0.48 15.35
C LYS A 79 -4.90 -0.77 14.46
N VAL A 80 -4.47 -1.92 14.96
CA VAL A 80 -4.51 -3.20 14.22
C VAL A 80 -5.95 -3.63 13.94
N VAL A 81 -6.84 -3.52 14.93
CA VAL A 81 -8.29 -3.77 14.75
C VAL A 81 -8.84 -2.85 13.66
N LEU A 82 -8.58 -1.54 13.76
CA LEU A 82 -9.02 -0.59 12.74
C LEU A 82 -8.42 -0.87 11.35
N LEU A 83 -7.19 -1.36 11.27
CA LEU A 83 -6.58 -1.78 10.01
C LEU A 83 -7.29 -2.99 9.40
N GLY A 84 -7.67 -3.98 10.23
CA GLY A 84 -8.51 -5.11 9.82
C GLY A 84 -9.90 -4.66 9.35
N LEU A 85 -10.44 -3.62 9.98
CA LEU A 85 -11.79 -3.16 9.67
C LEU A 85 -11.80 -2.40 8.34
N LEU A 86 -10.82 -1.51 8.13
CA LEU A 86 -10.82 -0.60 7.00
C LEU A 86 -10.61 -1.33 5.66
N GLU A 87 -9.59 -2.17 5.53
CA GLU A 87 -9.30 -2.83 4.25
C GLU A 87 -9.91 -4.24 4.17
N PRO A 88 -9.55 -5.21 5.03
CA PRO A 88 -10.09 -6.56 4.95
C PRO A 88 -11.62 -6.61 5.01
N THR A 89 -12.22 -5.87 5.94
CA THR A 89 -13.66 -5.97 6.18
C THR A 89 -14.47 -5.01 5.31
N ILE A 90 -14.23 -3.70 5.37
CA ILE A 90 -15.05 -2.72 4.66
C ILE A 90 -14.70 -2.66 3.17
N ASP A 91 -13.44 -2.37 2.83
CA ASP A 91 -13.04 -2.22 1.42
C ASP A 91 -13.30 -3.47 0.62
N GLN A 92 -12.74 -4.62 1.00
CA GLN A 92 -12.83 -5.81 0.15
C GLN A 92 -14.26 -6.27 -0.08
N ASN A 93 -15.12 -6.23 0.95
CA ASN A 93 -16.52 -6.60 0.79
C ASN A 93 -17.28 -5.63 -0.12
N LEU A 94 -17.06 -4.31 0.04
CA LEU A 94 -17.70 -3.32 -0.84
C LEU A 94 -17.15 -3.37 -2.26
N TYR A 95 -15.85 -3.58 -2.42
CA TYR A 95 -15.16 -3.73 -3.70
C TYR A 95 -15.68 -4.95 -4.46
N TYR A 96 -15.71 -6.12 -3.83
CA TYR A 96 -16.22 -7.35 -4.46
C TYR A 96 -17.72 -7.28 -4.73
N THR A 97 -18.49 -6.69 -3.84
CA THR A 97 -19.92 -6.50 -4.08
C THR A 97 -20.14 -5.56 -5.27
N GLY A 98 -19.47 -4.39 -5.30
CA GLY A 98 -19.57 -3.48 -6.43
C GLY A 98 -19.04 -4.08 -7.74
N MET A 99 -18.05 -4.97 -7.67
CA MET A 99 -17.59 -5.76 -8.80
C MET A 99 -18.66 -6.76 -9.30
N LYS A 100 -19.45 -7.39 -8.42
CA LYS A 100 -20.63 -8.20 -8.82
C LYS A 100 -21.68 -7.37 -9.55
N TYR A 101 -21.95 -6.16 -9.06
CA TYR A 101 -22.86 -5.21 -9.71
C TYR A 101 -22.34 -4.68 -11.06
N THR A 102 -21.05 -4.86 -11.36
CA THR A 102 -20.40 -4.26 -12.53
C THR A 102 -19.50 -5.27 -13.29
N SER A 103 -18.21 -4.98 -13.44
CA SER A 103 -17.23 -5.81 -14.16
C SER A 103 -15.85 -5.69 -13.50
N ALA A 104 -14.93 -6.61 -13.79
CA ALA A 104 -13.58 -6.54 -13.24
C ALA A 104 -12.86 -5.27 -13.72
N THR A 105 -12.99 -4.93 -15.00
CA THR A 105 -12.41 -3.70 -15.56
C THR A 105 -13.03 -2.45 -14.97
N PHE A 106 -14.35 -2.42 -14.73
CA PHE A 106 -14.99 -1.27 -14.09
C PHE A 106 -14.51 -1.09 -12.65
N ALA A 107 -14.43 -2.16 -11.87
CA ALA A 107 -13.93 -2.10 -10.50
C ALA A 107 -12.47 -1.64 -10.44
N ALA A 108 -11.60 -2.20 -11.29
CA ALA A 108 -10.20 -1.76 -11.40
C ALA A 108 -10.09 -0.30 -11.85
N ALA A 109 -11.03 0.18 -12.66
CA ALA A 109 -11.05 1.58 -13.08
C ALA A 109 -11.36 2.55 -11.94
N MET A 110 -12.33 2.20 -11.10
CA MET A 110 -12.72 3.01 -9.94
C MET A 110 -11.60 3.12 -8.90
N VAL A 111 -10.74 2.10 -8.78
CA VAL A 111 -9.57 2.11 -7.88
C VAL A 111 -8.55 3.19 -8.24
N ASN A 112 -8.63 3.81 -9.43
CA ASN A 112 -7.80 4.97 -9.76
C ASN A 112 -8.16 6.24 -8.99
N VAL A 113 -9.26 6.25 -8.24
CA VAL A 113 -9.58 7.33 -7.29
C VAL A 113 -8.79 7.15 -5.98
N LEU A 114 -8.29 5.94 -5.68
CA LEU A 114 -7.52 5.63 -4.47
C LEU A 114 -6.33 6.57 -4.21
N PRO A 115 -5.46 6.91 -5.19
CA PRO A 115 -4.35 7.83 -4.95
C PRO A 115 -4.82 9.22 -4.53
N ALA A 116 -5.93 9.70 -5.08
CA ALA A 116 -6.50 11.01 -4.73
C ALA A 116 -7.02 11.02 -3.28
N PHE A 117 -7.74 9.97 -2.86
CA PHE A 117 -8.18 9.82 -1.47
C PHE A 117 -7.01 9.67 -0.49
N ALA A 118 -6.00 8.89 -0.85
CA ALA A 118 -4.80 8.70 -0.03
C ALA A 118 -4.03 10.00 0.15
N PHE A 119 -3.85 10.78 -0.93
CA PHE A 119 -3.22 12.09 -0.89
C PHE A 119 -4.02 13.08 -0.03
N LEU A 120 -5.35 13.16 -0.22
CA LEU A 120 -6.22 14.03 0.55
C LEU A 120 -6.12 13.73 2.06
N MET A 121 -6.17 12.45 2.44
CA MET A 121 -6.01 12.05 3.84
C MET A 121 -4.61 12.29 4.39
N ALA A 122 -3.55 12.02 3.60
CA ALA A 122 -2.18 12.31 3.99
C ALA A 122 -1.98 13.81 4.26
N TRP A 123 -2.59 14.67 3.43
CA TRP A 123 -2.55 16.12 3.60
C TRP A 123 -3.33 16.56 4.84
N LEU A 124 -4.57 16.09 5.03
CA LEU A 124 -5.40 16.41 6.21
C LEU A 124 -4.72 16.02 7.53
N LEU A 125 -4.02 14.88 7.54
CA LEU A 125 -3.29 14.36 8.70
C LEU A 125 -1.86 14.89 8.81
N ARG A 126 -1.48 15.88 7.97
CA ARG A 126 -0.14 16.51 7.94
C ARG A 126 1.02 15.51 7.80
N LEU A 127 0.77 14.38 7.13
CA LEU A 127 1.79 13.39 6.81
C LEU A 127 2.62 13.77 5.57
N GLU A 128 2.06 14.62 4.71
CA GLU A 128 2.77 15.22 3.57
C GLU A 128 2.65 16.74 3.61
N SER A 129 3.77 17.45 3.42
CA SER A 129 3.79 18.90 3.21
C SER A 129 3.92 19.19 1.73
N VAL A 130 2.91 19.85 1.16
CA VAL A 130 2.91 20.20 -0.26
C VAL A 130 3.60 21.54 -0.45
N ASN A 131 4.89 21.52 -0.78
CA ASN A 131 5.57 22.73 -1.23
C ASN A 131 5.34 22.90 -2.75
N LEU A 132 4.27 23.63 -3.09
CA LEU A 132 3.79 23.87 -4.46
C LEU A 132 4.77 24.67 -5.34
N LYS A 133 5.82 25.29 -4.79
CA LYS A 133 6.72 26.13 -5.57
C LYS A 133 7.83 25.36 -6.32
N LYS A 134 8.03 24.08 -6.02
CA LYS A 134 9.03 23.25 -6.72
C LYS A 134 8.45 22.67 -8.01
N VAL A 135 9.17 22.82 -9.13
CA VAL A 135 8.79 22.26 -10.44
C VAL A 135 8.53 20.75 -10.38
N HIS A 136 9.28 20.04 -9.53
CA HIS A 136 9.09 18.60 -9.28
C HIS A 136 7.78 18.28 -8.54
N SER A 137 7.35 19.13 -7.59
CA SER A 137 6.04 19.03 -6.95
C SER A 137 4.92 19.27 -7.97
N GLN A 138 5.10 20.24 -8.87
CA GLN A 138 4.15 20.54 -9.94
C GLN A 138 4.02 19.37 -10.93
N ALA A 139 5.11 18.74 -11.33
CA ALA A 139 5.09 17.55 -12.21
C ALA A 139 4.31 16.37 -11.59
N LYS A 140 4.43 16.16 -10.27
CA LYS A 140 3.67 15.12 -9.56
C LYS A 140 2.18 15.42 -9.49
N ILE A 141 1.82 16.68 -9.22
CA ILE A 141 0.42 17.11 -9.16
C ILE A 141 -0.21 17.02 -10.54
N MET A 142 0.47 17.55 -11.57
CA MET A 142 0.02 17.47 -12.97
C MET A 142 -0.10 16.01 -13.42
N GLY A 143 0.90 15.17 -13.15
CA GLY A 143 0.86 13.74 -13.47
C GLY A 143 -0.30 13.02 -12.76
N THR A 144 -0.62 13.40 -11.52
CA THR A 144 -1.79 12.88 -10.79
C THR A 144 -3.09 13.32 -11.46
N ILE A 145 -3.23 14.61 -11.83
CA ILE A 145 -4.41 15.13 -12.54
C ILE A 145 -4.58 14.40 -13.90
N VAL A 146 -3.50 14.23 -14.66
CA VAL A 146 -3.51 13.51 -15.94
C VAL A 146 -3.91 12.05 -15.75
N THR A 147 -3.40 11.39 -14.70
CA THR A 147 -3.74 10.00 -14.37
C THR A 147 -5.22 9.86 -14.01
N VAL A 148 -5.76 10.75 -13.17
CA VAL A 148 -7.18 10.78 -12.79
C VAL A 148 -8.06 11.09 -14.01
N GLY A 149 -7.66 12.06 -14.85
CA GLY A 149 -8.34 12.38 -16.09
C GLY A 149 -8.36 11.21 -17.08
N GLY A 150 -7.24 10.48 -17.21
CA GLY A 150 -7.14 9.26 -18.00
C GLY A 150 -8.05 8.14 -17.49
N ALA A 151 -8.18 7.98 -16.17
CA ALA A 151 -9.13 7.07 -15.56
C ALA A 151 -10.58 7.46 -15.86
N MET A 152 -10.93 8.75 -15.74
CA MET A 152 -12.26 9.25 -16.11
C MET A 152 -12.57 9.03 -17.59
N LEU A 153 -11.62 9.33 -18.48
CA LEU A 153 -11.71 9.10 -19.92
C LEU A 153 -12.01 7.62 -20.23
N MET A 154 -11.27 6.72 -19.59
CA MET A 154 -11.46 5.28 -19.72
C MET A 154 -12.84 4.79 -19.27
N THR A 155 -13.42 5.42 -18.25
CA THR A 155 -14.73 5.02 -17.69
C THR A 155 -15.93 5.66 -18.39
N LEU A 156 -15.83 6.94 -18.73
CA LEU A 156 -16.98 7.75 -19.14
C LEU A 156 -17.11 7.86 -20.66
N ILE A 157 -16.01 7.77 -21.41
CA ILE A 157 -16.06 7.84 -22.87
C ILE A 157 -16.24 6.44 -23.43
N LYS A 158 -17.46 6.16 -23.91
CA LYS A 158 -17.71 4.99 -24.76
C LYS A 158 -17.24 5.32 -26.17
N GLY A 159 -16.32 4.51 -26.69
CA GLY A 159 -15.86 4.59 -28.07
C GLY A 159 -16.42 3.46 -28.93
N ALA A 160 -15.95 3.36 -30.17
CA ALA A 160 -16.25 2.21 -31.03
C ALA A 160 -15.80 0.90 -30.34
N ARG A 161 -16.57 -0.17 -30.57
CA ARG A 161 -16.19 -1.52 -30.15
C ARG A 161 -14.92 -1.92 -30.88
N VAL A 162 -13.93 -2.41 -30.13
CA VAL A 162 -12.73 -3.01 -30.69
C VAL A 162 -13.05 -4.48 -30.90
N ASN A 163 -13.11 -4.91 -32.16
CA ASN A 163 -13.37 -6.30 -32.51
C ASN A 163 -12.07 -7.10 -32.33
N LEU A 164 -11.99 -7.87 -31.26
CA LEU A 164 -10.87 -8.77 -30.97
C LEU A 164 -11.27 -10.20 -31.33
N PRO A 165 -10.37 -11.04 -31.91
CA PRO A 165 -10.69 -12.38 -32.38
C PRO A 165 -11.35 -13.29 -31.33
N TRP A 166 -10.95 -13.18 -30.07
CA TRP A 166 -11.51 -13.95 -28.94
C TRP A 166 -12.80 -13.39 -28.35
N THR A 167 -13.27 -12.25 -28.87
CA THR A 167 -14.56 -11.63 -28.51
C THR A 167 -15.53 -11.59 -29.69
N GLU A 168 -15.17 -12.20 -30.82
CA GLU A 168 -16.06 -12.34 -31.99
C GLU A 168 -17.22 -13.28 -31.67
N GLY A 169 -18.42 -12.93 -32.14
CA GLY A 169 -19.64 -13.71 -31.87
C GLY A 169 -20.20 -13.55 -30.45
N VAL A 170 -19.45 -12.97 -29.51
CA VAL A 170 -20.02 -12.40 -28.29
C VAL A 170 -20.87 -11.22 -28.77
N GLN A 171 -22.19 -11.43 -28.92
CA GLN A 171 -23.13 -10.30 -28.89
C GLN A 171 -22.68 -9.45 -27.70
N ALA A 172 -22.74 -8.13 -27.80
CA ALA A 172 -22.75 -7.37 -26.56
C ALA A 172 -23.97 -7.92 -25.82
N ALA A 173 -23.77 -8.94 -24.98
CA ALA A 173 -24.49 -9.06 -23.78
C ALA A 173 -24.31 -7.65 -23.24
N THR A 174 -25.35 -6.83 -23.37
CA THR A 174 -25.93 -6.22 -22.18
C THR A 174 -25.66 -7.28 -21.14
N THR A 175 -24.55 -7.08 -20.41
CA THR A 175 -24.12 -7.95 -19.35
C THR A 175 -25.42 -8.40 -18.73
N SER A 176 -25.66 -9.70 -18.65
CA SER A 176 -26.83 -10.22 -17.95
C SER A 176 -26.67 -9.91 -16.46
N ALA A 177 -26.43 -8.64 -16.11
CA ALA A 177 -27.11 -7.92 -15.06
C ALA A 177 -28.58 -8.33 -15.13
N ALA A 178 -28.89 -9.40 -14.41
CA ALA A 178 -29.96 -9.27 -13.43
C ALA A 178 -29.95 -7.82 -12.95
N ALA A 179 -31.01 -7.06 -13.24
CA ALA A 179 -31.18 -5.63 -12.98
C ALA A 179 -30.37 -5.12 -11.77
N GLN A 180 -29.13 -4.69 -12.01
CA GLN A 180 -28.19 -4.34 -10.96
C GLN A 180 -27.62 -2.96 -11.29
N ASP A 181 -28.00 -2.03 -10.43
CA ASP A 181 -27.75 -0.61 -10.53
C ASP A 181 -26.22 -0.31 -10.58
N PRO A 182 -25.67 0.08 -11.75
CA PRO A 182 -24.25 0.35 -11.87
C PRO A 182 -23.81 1.56 -11.03
N VAL A 183 -24.74 2.47 -10.68
CA VAL A 183 -24.47 3.59 -9.77
C VAL A 183 -24.24 3.06 -8.36
N LYS A 184 -25.06 2.11 -7.92
CA LYS A 184 -24.86 1.42 -6.63
C LYS A 184 -23.50 0.73 -6.59
N GLY A 185 -23.14 -0.02 -7.65
CA GLY A 185 -21.82 -0.66 -7.74
C GLY A 185 -20.66 0.32 -7.66
N ALA A 186 -20.74 1.44 -8.39
CA ALA A 186 -19.75 2.51 -8.37
C ALA A 186 -19.62 3.16 -6.99
N ALA A 187 -20.75 3.46 -6.34
CA ALA A 187 -20.77 4.06 -5.00
C ALA A 187 -20.11 3.13 -3.96
N MET A 188 -20.41 1.82 -4.01
CA MET A 188 -19.78 0.84 -3.13
C MET A 188 -18.27 0.78 -3.31
N ILE A 189 -17.78 0.73 -4.55
CA ILE A 189 -16.33 0.71 -4.82
C ILE A 189 -15.67 2.02 -4.38
N ALA A 190 -16.32 3.17 -4.58
CA ALA A 190 -15.79 4.47 -4.14
C ALA A 190 -15.65 4.54 -2.60
N ILE A 191 -16.64 4.05 -1.86
CA ILE A 191 -16.59 3.96 -0.39
C ILE A 191 -15.48 2.97 0.02
N GLY A 192 -15.34 1.84 -0.66
CA GLY A 192 -14.24 0.91 -0.45
C GLY A 192 -12.88 1.57 -0.63
N CYS A 193 -12.68 2.29 -1.74
CA CYS A 193 -11.44 3.04 -2.01
C CYS A 193 -11.13 4.08 -0.93
N LEU A 194 -12.15 4.76 -0.39
CA LEU A 194 -11.95 5.69 0.74
C LEU A 194 -11.47 4.94 1.98
N SER A 195 -12.06 3.78 2.27
CA SER A 195 -11.65 2.90 3.37
C SER A 195 -10.23 2.36 3.19
N TRP A 196 -9.88 1.91 1.99
CA TRP A 196 -8.53 1.45 1.66
C TRP A 196 -7.50 2.57 1.76
N ALA A 197 -7.82 3.78 1.32
CA ALA A 197 -6.95 4.93 1.52
C ALA A 197 -6.76 5.23 3.03
N GLY A 198 -7.79 5.05 3.85
CA GLY A 198 -7.71 5.15 5.31
C GLY A 198 -6.76 4.09 5.90
N PHE A 199 -6.88 2.85 5.43
CA PHE A 199 -5.98 1.74 5.79
C PHE A 199 -4.52 2.08 5.46
N VAL A 200 -4.25 2.56 4.25
CA VAL A 200 -2.90 2.93 3.80
C VAL A 200 -2.27 3.95 4.75
N ILE A 201 -3.02 4.99 5.12
CA ILE A 201 -2.53 6.03 6.02
C ILE A 201 -2.35 5.52 7.45
N LEU A 202 -3.34 4.78 7.96
CA LEU A 202 -3.25 4.19 9.30
C LEU A 202 -2.11 3.18 9.40
N GLN A 203 -1.81 2.44 8.33
CA GLN A 203 -0.73 1.46 8.28
C GLN A 203 0.61 2.18 8.37
N ALA A 204 0.80 3.26 7.60
CA ALA A 204 1.99 4.09 7.68
C ALA A 204 2.21 4.70 9.08
N ILE A 205 1.13 5.15 9.75
CA ILE A 205 1.20 5.64 11.13
C ILE A 205 1.56 4.49 12.10
N THR A 206 0.96 3.32 11.91
CA THR A 206 1.17 2.16 12.80
C THR A 206 2.59 1.63 12.70
N LEU A 207 3.17 1.59 11.51
CA LEU A 207 4.55 1.17 11.27
C LEU A 207 5.60 2.06 11.95
N LYS A 208 5.26 3.30 12.32
CA LYS A 208 6.15 4.15 13.15
C LYS A 208 6.22 3.68 14.60
N SER A 209 5.12 3.18 15.15
CA SER A 209 5.05 2.69 16.54
C SER A 209 5.28 1.18 16.66
N TYR A 210 5.09 0.45 15.56
CA TYR A 210 5.22 -1.00 15.48
C TYR A 210 6.02 -1.39 14.21
N PRO A 211 7.36 -1.21 14.21
CA PRO A 211 8.20 -1.36 13.03
C PRO A 211 8.52 -2.83 12.72
N ALA A 212 7.53 -3.72 12.77
CA ALA A 212 7.63 -5.15 12.47
C ALA A 212 6.60 -5.50 11.38
N GLU A 213 7.02 -5.42 10.12
CA GLU A 213 6.15 -5.46 8.93
C GLU A 213 5.44 -6.80 8.76
N LEU A 214 6.16 -7.93 8.92
CA LEU A 214 5.56 -9.26 8.78
C LEU A 214 4.56 -9.52 9.90
N SER A 215 4.92 -9.13 11.13
CA SER A 215 4.06 -9.23 12.30
C SER A 215 2.82 -8.36 12.16
N LEU A 216 2.97 -7.13 11.67
CA LEU A 216 1.83 -6.25 11.42
C LEU A 216 0.92 -6.84 10.36
N THR A 217 1.47 -7.36 9.25
CA THR A 217 0.70 -8.04 8.22
C THR A 217 -0.05 -9.25 8.76
N ALA A 218 0.61 -10.12 9.54
CA ALA A 218 -0.04 -11.28 10.16
C ALA A 218 -1.19 -10.84 11.08
N LEU A 219 -0.97 -9.79 11.89
CA LEU A 219 -1.99 -9.25 12.77
C LEU A 219 -3.18 -8.64 12.02
N ILE A 220 -2.94 -7.92 10.91
CA ILE A 220 -4.00 -7.40 10.04
C ILE A 220 -4.80 -8.56 9.44
N CYS A 221 -4.15 -9.62 8.96
CA CYS A 221 -4.82 -10.79 8.40
C CYS A 221 -5.62 -11.55 9.48
N VAL A 222 -5.10 -11.65 10.71
CA VAL A 222 -5.85 -12.24 11.83
C VAL A 222 -7.10 -11.42 12.11
N MET A 223 -6.98 -10.10 12.24
CA MET A 223 -8.14 -9.24 12.48
C MET A 223 -9.13 -9.27 11.32
N GLY A 224 -8.65 -9.25 10.08
CA GLY A 224 -9.49 -9.41 8.89
C GLY A 224 -10.23 -10.76 8.85
N THR A 225 -9.62 -11.83 9.35
CA THR A 225 -10.28 -13.13 9.49
C THR A 225 -11.37 -13.06 10.57
N VAL A 226 -11.08 -12.50 11.73
CA VAL A 226 -12.01 -12.41 12.86
C VAL A 226 -13.20 -11.52 12.52
N GLU A 227 -12.95 -10.29 12.11
CA GLU A 227 -13.97 -9.30 11.77
C GLU A 227 -14.75 -9.71 10.52
N GLY A 228 -14.05 -10.23 9.51
CA GLY A 228 -14.66 -10.80 8.31
C GLY A 228 -15.57 -11.99 8.65
N SER A 229 -15.20 -12.83 9.62
CA SER A 229 -16.03 -13.96 10.05
C SER A 229 -17.30 -13.47 10.75
N VAL A 230 -17.19 -12.47 11.63
CA VAL A 230 -18.36 -11.85 12.28
C VAL A 230 -19.32 -11.28 11.22
N LEU A 231 -18.79 -10.56 10.24
CA LEU A 231 -19.59 -10.03 9.14
C LEU A 231 -20.22 -11.15 8.29
N ALA A 232 -19.43 -12.14 7.89
CA ALA A 232 -19.89 -13.24 7.03
C ALA A 232 -20.96 -14.10 7.71
N ILE A 233 -20.81 -14.37 9.02
CA ILE A 233 -21.84 -15.09 9.80
C ILE A 233 -23.14 -14.28 9.83
N GLY A 234 -23.08 -12.97 10.00
CA GLY A 234 -24.27 -12.12 9.96
C GLY A 234 -24.93 -12.05 8.57
N MET A 235 -24.12 -11.90 7.52
CA MET A 235 -24.62 -11.75 6.14
C MET A 235 -25.12 -13.07 5.53
N GLU A 236 -24.54 -14.21 5.92
CA GLU A 236 -24.90 -15.56 5.44
C GLU A 236 -25.62 -16.37 6.54
N TRP A 237 -26.33 -15.70 7.47
CA TRP A 237 -26.93 -16.30 8.68
C TRP A 237 -27.90 -17.47 8.42
N GLY A 238 -28.40 -17.63 7.20
CA GLY A 238 -29.27 -18.74 6.79
C GLY A 238 -28.69 -19.63 5.70
N ASN A 239 -27.41 -19.48 5.36
CA ASN A 239 -26.81 -20.11 4.18
C ASN A 239 -25.48 -20.85 4.50
N PRO A 240 -25.52 -21.98 5.24
CA PRO A 240 -24.30 -22.72 5.60
C PRO A 240 -23.50 -23.21 4.38
N SER A 241 -24.15 -23.46 3.26
CA SER A 241 -23.49 -23.90 2.02
C SER A 241 -22.55 -22.84 1.44
N ALA A 242 -22.74 -21.55 1.76
CA ALA A 242 -21.81 -20.49 1.36
C ALA A 242 -20.40 -20.70 1.92
N TRP A 243 -20.28 -21.36 3.08
CA TRP A 243 -19.01 -21.67 3.74
C TRP A 243 -18.30 -22.89 3.17
N VAL A 244 -18.99 -23.68 2.34
CA VAL A 244 -18.40 -24.86 1.70
C VAL A 244 -17.61 -24.42 0.47
N ILE A 245 -16.29 -24.33 0.64
CA ILE A 245 -15.35 -24.11 -0.46
C ILE A 245 -14.75 -25.46 -0.87
N GLY A 246 -15.06 -25.92 -2.08
CA GLY A 246 -14.44 -27.09 -2.70
C GLY A 246 -13.05 -26.77 -3.27
N PHE A 247 -12.29 -27.79 -3.69
CA PHE A 247 -11.03 -27.61 -4.43
C PHE A 247 -11.27 -27.21 -5.88
N ASP A 248 -11.90 -26.06 -6.08
CA ASP A 248 -12.28 -25.50 -7.38
C ASP A 248 -11.75 -24.05 -7.51
N THR A 249 -12.30 -23.30 -8.46
CA THR A 249 -11.92 -21.90 -8.68
C THR A 249 -12.19 -21.00 -7.47
N LYS A 250 -13.12 -21.36 -6.57
CA LYS A 250 -13.39 -20.63 -5.33
C LYS A 250 -12.23 -20.79 -4.35
N PHE A 251 -11.69 -22.00 -4.21
CA PHE A 251 -10.47 -22.21 -3.43
C PHE A 251 -9.27 -21.52 -4.06
N LEU A 252 -9.11 -21.61 -5.40
CA LEU A 252 -8.04 -20.89 -6.10
C LEU A 252 -8.12 -19.37 -5.85
N ALA A 253 -9.32 -18.79 -5.89
CA ALA A 253 -9.54 -17.37 -5.59
C ALA A 253 -9.10 -17.04 -4.16
N ALA A 254 -9.53 -17.82 -3.16
CA ALA A 254 -9.15 -17.61 -1.77
C ALA A 254 -7.63 -17.80 -1.54
N ALA A 255 -7.04 -18.84 -2.11
CA ALA A 255 -5.62 -19.16 -1.94
C ALA A 255 -4.71 -18.14 -2.63
N TYR A 256 -4.98 -17.82 -3.89
CA TYR A 256 -4.20 -16.83 -4.65
C TYR A 256 -4.30 -15.45 -3.99
N SER A 257 -5.51 -14.98 -3.69
CA SER A 257 -5.72 -13.68 -3.08
C SER A 257 -5.15 -13.61 -1.65
N GLY A 258 -5.20 -14.72 -0.90
CA GLY A 258 -4.65 -14.80 0.45
C GLY A 258 -3.14 -14.71 0.44
N VAL A 259 -2.47 -15.54 -0.36
CA VAL A 259 -1.00 -15.60 -0.39
C VAL A 259 -0.40 -14.35 -1.05
N ILE A 260 -0.83 -14.03 -2.28
CA ILE A 260 -0.21 -12.97 -3.08
C ILE A 260 -0.69 -11.59 -2.62
N CYS A 261 -1.99 -11.40 -2.45
CA CYS A 261 -2.56 -10.07 -2.31
C CYS A 261 -2.82 -9.61 -0.89
N SER A 262 -2.93 -10.51 0.09
CA SER A 262 -3.00 -10.13 1.51
C SER A 262 -1.67 -10.39 2.19
N GLY A 263 -1.13 -11.60 2.07
CA GLY A 263 0.12 -11.98 2.73
C GLY A 263 1.33 -11.22 2.19
N MET A 264 1.67 -11.42 0.91
CA MET A 264 2.81 -10.75 0.30
C MET A 264 2.57 -9.26 0.09
N ALA A 265 1.42 -8.86 -0.46
CA ALA A 265 1.22 -7.45 -0.81
C ALA A 265 1.15 -6.54 0.41
N TYR A 266 0.50 -6.89 1.54
CA TYR A 266 0.53 -6.01 2.72
C TYR A 266 1.92 -5.88 3.32
N TYR A 267 2.71 -6.96 3.30
CA TYR A 267 4.10 -6.92 3.73
C TYR A 267 4.93 -6.00 2.82
N ILE A 268 4.89 -6.22 1.50
CA ILE A 268 5.60 -5.40 0.51
C ILE A 268 5.16 -3.95 0.62
N GLN A 269 3.86 -3.70 0.71
CA GLN A 269 3.28 -2.38 0.91
C GLN A 269 3.87 -1.72 2.15
N GLY A 270 3.89 -2.39 3.31
CA GLY A 270 4.48 -1.84 4.53
C GLY A 270 5.96 -1.49 4.39
N VAL A 271 6.75 -2.36 3.74
CA VAL A 271 8.19 -2.11 3.48
C VAL A 271 8.39 -0.91 2.55
N VAL A 272 7.61 -0.82 1.48
CA VAL A 272 7.68 0.31 0.54
C VAL A 272 7.20 1.60 1.19
N MET A 273 6.20 1.56 2.06
CA MET A 273 5.71 2.73 2.79
C MET A 273 6.79 3.36 3.68
N LYS A 274 7.58 2.54 4.39
CA LYS A 274 8.69 3.06 5.20
C LYS A 274 9.76 3.76 4.36
N THR A 275 9.96 3.33 3.12
CA THR A 275 11.06 3.84 2.26
C THR A 275 10.64 4.98 1.32
N LYS A 276 9.42 4.94 0.78
CA LYS A 276 8.94 5.89 -0.26
C LYS A 276 7.68 6.67 0.14
N GLY A 277 7.09 6.37 1.30
CA GLY A 277 5.87 6.97 1.83
C GLY A 277 4.57 6.28 1.35
N PRO A 278 3.43 6.55 2.03
CA PRO A 278 2.14 5.90 1.74
C PRO A 278 1.59 6.20 0.34
N VAL A 279 1.67 7.46 -0.10
CA VAL A 279 1.13 7.89 -1.41
C VAL A 279 1.88 7.27 -2.59
N PHE A 280 3.14 6.88 -2.39
CA PHE A 280 3.92 6.21 -3.43
C PHE A 280 3.32 4.86 -3.83
N VAL A 281 2.82 4.07 -2.86
CA VAL A 281 2.27 2.75 -3.17
C VAL A 281 0.98 2.88 -3.97
N THR A 282 0.09 3.78 -3.55
CA THR A 282 -1.21 3.96 -4.19
C THR A 282 -1.08 4.53 -5.60
N ALA A 283 -0.07 5.36 -5.87
CA ALA A 283 0.14 5.98 -7.19
C ALA A 283 0.26 4.98 -8.35
N PHE A 284 0.55 3.70 -8.09
CA PHE A 284 0.66 2.66 -9.13
C PHE A 284 -0.65 1.90 -9.40
N SER A 285 -1.75 2.18 -8.69
CA SER A 285 -3.03 1.51 -8.95
C SER A 285 -3.50 1.53 -10.41
N PRO A 286 -3.22 2.59 -11.21
CA PRO A 286 -3.61 2.60 -12.62
C PRO A 286 -2.88 1.57 -13.48
N LEU A 287 -1.70 1.09 -13.06
CA LEU A 287 -1.01 -0.02 -13.74
C LEU A 287 -1.83 -1.32 -13.63
N SER A 288 -2.42 -1.59 -12.45
CA SER A 288 -3.30 -2.75 -12.28
C SER A 288 -4.50 -2.65 -13.23
N MET A 289 -5.12 -1.48 -13.38
CA MET A 289 -6.23 -1.26 -14.31
C MET A 289 -5.88 -1.61 -15.77
N VAL A 290 -4.70 -1.19 -16.24
CA VAL A 290 -4.23 -1.54 -17.60
C VAL A 290 -4.13 -3.05 -17.76
N ILE A 291 -3.52 -3.74 -16.78
CA ILE A 291 -3.36 -5.21 -16.80
C ILE A 291 -4.74 -5.90 -16.73
N VAL A 292 -5.64 -5.47 -15.85
CA VAL A 292 -7.00 -6.01 -15.72
C VAL A 292 -7.79 -5.85 -17.02
N THR A 293 -7.63 -4.75 -17.73
CA THR A 293 -8.34 -4.53 -18.99
C THR A 293 -7.93 -5.53 -20.06
N VAL A 294 -6.64 -5.85 -20.14
CA VAL A 294 -6.10 -6.87 -21.06
C VAL A 294 -6.56 -8.26 -20.62
N LEU A 295 -6.34 -8.63 -19.36
CA LEU A 295 -6.70 -9.95 -18.84
C LEU A 295 -8.21 -10.19 -18.84
N GLY A 296 -9.02 -9.18 -18.51
CA GLY A 296 -10.49 -9.25 -18.53
C GLY A 296 -11.04 -9.43 -19.93
N SER A 297 -10.42 -8.81 -20.94
CA SER A 297 -10.80 -9.05 -22.33
C SER A 297 -10.51 -10.50 -22.77
N ILE A 298 -9.37 -11.06 -22.36
CA ILE A 298 -8.94 -12.42 -22.74
C ILE A 298 -9.73 -13.50 -21.98
N PHE A 299 -9.80 -13.39 -20.65
CA PHE A 299 -10.30 -14.47 -19.77
C PHE A 299 -11.78 -14.34 -19.38
N LEU A 300 -12.33 -13.12 -19.35
CA LEU A 300 -13.73 -12.86 -19.01
C LEU A 300 -14.57 -12.43 -20.24
N SER A 301 -13.96 -12.44 -21.43
CA SER A 301 -14.57 -11.98 -22.68
C SER A 301 -15.17 -10.57 -22.59
N GLU A 302 -14.60 -9.70 -21.75
CA GLU A 302 -15.07 -8.32 -21.61
C GLU A 302 -14.81 -7.54 -22.91
N VAL A 303 -15.86 -6.90 -23.44
CA VAL A 303 -15.78 -6.11 -24.66
C VAL A 303 -14.96 -4.84 -24.41
N LEU A 304 -13.99 -4.59 -25.29
CA LEU A 304 -13.09 -3.45 -25.21
C LEU A 304 -13.59 -2.32 -26.11
N TYR A 305 -13.59 -1.10 -25.58
CA TYR A 305 -14.04 0.10 -26.29
C TYR A 305 -12.87 1.06 -26.50
N MET A 306 -12.89 1.84 -27.59
CA MET A 306 -11.79 2.75 -27.93
C MET A 306 -11.45 3.74 -26.80
N GLY A 307 -12.46 4.22 -26.06
CA GLY A 307 -12.24 5.11 -24.92
C GLY A 307 -11.40 4.47 -23.79
N ARG A 308 -11.48 3.14 -23.62
CA ARG A 308 -10.63 2.41 -22.67
C ARG A 308 -9.16 2.38 -23.10
N ILE A 309 -8.89 2.24 -24.40
CA ILE A 309 -7.53 2.29 -24.95
C ILE A 309 -6.93 3.69 -24.75
N LEU A 310 -7.66 4.72 -25.15
CA LEU A 310 -7.19 6.10 -25.04
C LEU A 310 -6.94 6.49 -23.58
N GLY A 311 -7.86 6.14 -22.68
CA GLY A 311 -7.69 6.37 -21.24
C GLY A 311 -6.47 5.64 -20.66
N ALA A 312 -6.21 4.39 -21.07
CA ALA A 312 -5.01 3.66 -20.66
C ALA A 312 -3.70 4.34 -21.10
N ILE A 313 -3.64 4.89 -22.33
CA ILE A 313 -2.47 5.65 -22.83
C ILE A 313 -2.23 6.90 -21.97
N VAL A 314 -3.31 7.64 -21.66
CA VAL A 314 -3.25 8.85 -20.82
C VAL A 314 -2.78 8.50 -19.40
N ILE A 315 -3.26 7.40 -18.83
CA ILE A 315 -2.83 6.88 -17.53
C ILE A 315 -1.32 6.59 -17.53
N VAL A 316 -0.81 5.84 -18.52
CA VAL A 316 0.62 5.50 -18.59
C VAL A 316 1.47 6.78 -18.68
N THR A 317 0.99 7.76 -19.45
CA THR A 317 1.64 9.07 -19.57
C THR A 317 1.66 9.82 -18.23
N GLY A 318 0.54 9.84 -17.51
CA GLY A 318 0.44 10.46 -16.18
C GLY A 318 1.33 9.78 -15.14
N LEU A 319 1.37 8.44 -15.12
CA LEU A 319 2.28 7.66 -14.26
C LEU A 319 3.74 7.98 -14.57
N TYR A 320 4.11 8.05 -15.84
CA TYR A 320 5.47 8.41 -16.25
C TYR A 320 5.87 9.80 -15.71
N MET A 321 4.99 10.79 -15.80
CA MET A 321 5.25 12.13 -15.25
C MET A 321 5.46 12.11 -13.73
N VAL A 322 4.67 11.33 -12.99
CA VAL A 322 4.83 11.15 -11.53
C VAL A 322 6.17 10.49 -11.20
N LEU A 323 6.54 9.44 -11.93
CA LEU A 323 7.80 8.72 -11.75
C LEU A 323 9.01 9.59 -12.08
N TRP A 324 8.95 10.34 -13.17
CA TRP A 324 9.99 11.29 -13.58
C TRP A 324 10.15 12.43 -12.58
N GLY A 325 9.04 12.98 -12.07
CA GLY A 325 9.06 13.97 -11.00
C GLY A 325 9.70 13.46 -9.70
N LYS A 326 9.63 12.15 -9.44
CA LYS A 326 10.29 11.52 -8.28
C LYS A 326 11.74 11.10 -8.52
N SER A 327 12.12 10.66 -9.72
CA SER A 327 13.51 10.29 -10.02
C SER A 327 14.44 11.51 -9.96
N LYS A 328 13.94 12.67 -10.38
CA LYS A 328 14.64 13.96 -10.31
C LYS A 328 14.82 14.51 -8.89
N ASP A 329 14.03 14.08 -7.90
CA ASP A 329 14.26 14.42 -6.49
C ASP A 329 15.48 13.69 -5.89
N GLN A 330 16.00 12.65 -6.57
CA GLN A 330 17.10 11.83 -6.09
C GLN A 330 18.44 12.10 -6.81
N GLU A 331 18.51 13.12 -7.69
CA GLU A 331 19.79 13.62 -8.22
C GLU A 331 20.50 14.49 -7.15
N PRO A 332 21.71 14.15 -6.69
CA PRO A 332 22.49 15.03 -5.84
C PRO A 332 23.13 16.12 -6.71
N GLY A 333 22.72 17.38 -6.55
CA GLY A 333 23.40 18.46 -7.26
C GLY A 333 22.81 19.85 -7.10
N SER A 334 23.14 20.54 -6.02
CA SER A 334 23.79 21.86 -6.05
C SER A 334 24.07 22.29 -4.62
N GLY A 335 25.35 22.33 -4.24
CA GLY A 335 25.79 22.78 -2.93
C GLY A 335 25.52 24.27 -2.75
N ASN A 336 24.90 24.59 -1.61
CA ASN A 336 25.22 25.78 -0.84
C ASN A 336 24.65 25.64 0.59
N ASP A 337 24.94 24.53 1.24
CA ASP A 337 24.86 24.50 2.70
C ASP A 337 26.15 25.14 3.21
N LYS A 338 26.06 26.44 3.46
CA LYS A 338 26.95 27.07 4.45
C LYS A 338 26.84 26.20 5.70
N VAL A 339 27.95 25.60 6.07
CA VAL A 339 28.17 25.00 7.37
C VAL A 339 27.88 26.08 8.41
N ALA A 340 26.66 26.05 8.94
CA ALA A 340 26.38 26.63 10.24
C ALA A 340 26.64 25.49 11.22
N ASP A 341 27.89 25.39 11.67
CA ASP A 341 28.24 24.58 12.83
C ASP A 341 27.39 25.04 14.02
N LEU A 342 26.38 24.23 14.35
CA LEU A 342 25.79 24.24 15.68
C LEU A 342 26.71 23.39 16.58
N PRO A 343 27.24 23.95 17.68
CA PRO A 343 28.23 23.25 18.49
C PRO A 343 27.58 22.05 19.18
N THR A 344 28.06 20.86 18.84
CA THR A 344 27.72 19.61 19.53
C THR A 344 28.32 19.63 20.95
N ALA A 345 27.50 19.33 21.94
CA ALA A 345 27.79 19.41 23.38
C ALA A 345 28.75 18.32 23.91
N ASN A 346 29.85 18.02 23.21
CA ASN A 346 30.89 17.09 23.66
C ASN A 346 32.32 17.67 23.62
N THR A 347 32.46 18.99 23.51
CA THR A 347 33.77 19.69 23.53
C THR A 347 33.91 20.64 24.73
N VAL A 348 33.34 20.28 25.88
CA VAL A 348 33.52 21.03 27.16
C VAL A 348 34.43 20.27 28.14
N ALA A 349 34.82 19.02 27.85
CA ALA A 349 35.67 18.23 28.75
C ALA A 349 37.17 18.22 28.41
N ALA A 350 37.60 18.86 27.31
CA ALA A 350 38.99 18.77 26.83
C ALA A 350 39.74 20.10 26.72
N THR A 351 39.13 21.22 27.11
CA THR A 351 39.75 22.57 27.04
C THR A 351 39.90 23.25 28.39
N ALA A 352 39.65 22.54 29.50
CA ALA A 352 39.92 23.01 30.86
C ALA A 352 41.29 22.59 31.41
N ALA A 353 42.21 22.08 30.57
CA ALA A 353 43.49 21.52 31.00
C ALA A 353 44.74 22.17 30.34
N SER A 354 44.63 23.38 29.77
CA SER A 354 45.83 24.06 29.24
C SER A 354 45.67 25.59 29.21
N SER A 355 45.68 26.22 30.38
CA SER A 355 46.10 27.62 30.55
C SER A 355 46.02 28.02 32.02
N VAL A 356 47.02 27.66 32.82
CA VAL A 356 47.49 28.51 33.92
C VAL A 356 49.00 28.42 33.88
N ASP A 357 49.62 29.38 33.19
CA ASP A 357 50.96 29.83 33.55
C ASP A 357 50.81 30.47 34.92
N ASP A 358 51.49 29.92 35.93
CA ASP A 358 51.65 30.61 37.21
C ASP A 358 53.14 30.79 37.51
N GLU A 359 53.39 32.01 37.94
CA GLU A 359 54.64 32.70 38.08
C GLU A 359 55.35 32.21 39.35
N LYS A 360 56.67 32.25 39.29
CA LYS A 360 57.60 31.84 40.34
C LYS A 360 57.49 32.75 41.56
N ILE A 361 57.13 32.22 42.73
CA ILE A 361 57.43 32.82 44.05
C ILE A 361 57.85 31.72 45.03
N GLU A 362 59.07 31.85 45.57
CA GLU A 362 59.59 31.14 46.74
C GLU A 362 58.93 31.70 48.02
N ASP A 363 58.61 30.82 48.98
CA ASP A 363 59.11 30.92 50.37
C ASP A 363 58.41 29.90 51.30
N ASP A 364 59.25 29.07 51.91
CA ASP A 364 59.30 28.62 53.30
C ASP A 364 58.10 28.02 54.09
N GLU A 365 58.45 26.86 54.67
CA GLU A 365 58.19 26.36 56.03
C GLU A 365 56.92 25.52 56.40
N HIS A 366 57.27 24.31 56.87
CA HIS A 366 56.81 23.59 58.08
C HIS A 366 55.54 22.70 58.08
N PHE A 367 55.79 21.39 58.29
CA PHE A 367 55.17 20.44 59.25
C PHE A 367 53.63 20.18 59.12
N VAL A 368 53.10 18.97 59.04
CA VAL A 368 53.12 17.88 60.05
C VAL A 368 52.70 16.57 59.36
N SER A 369 53.43 15.49 59.65
CA SER A 369 53.09 14.09 59.34
C SER A 369 51.92 13.58 60.18
N LEU A 370 50.99 12.81 59.59
CA LEU A 370 50.29 11.74 60.32
C LEU A 370 50.09 10.52 59.42
N GLU A 371 50.91 9.52 59.74
CA GLU A 371 50.91 8.14 59.31
C GLU A 371 49.89 7.39 60.19
N VAL A 372 48.96 6.63 59.61
CA VAL A 372 48.30 5.52 60.33
C VAL A 372 48.27 4.30 59.42
N SER A 373 49.01 3.29 59.88
CA SER A 373 49.20 1.97 59.30
C SER A 373 48.07 1.02 59.69
N ARG A 374 47.73 0.15 58.72
CA ARG A 374 47.21 -1.23 58.78
C ARG A 374 46.48 -1.73 60.04
N THR A 375 45.34 -2.39 59.78
CA THR A 375 45.19 -3.81 60.12
C THR A 375 44.31 -4.51 59.10
#